data_AF-A0A949GDE4-F1
#
_entry.id   AF-A0A949GDE4-F1
#
_cell.length_a   1.000
_cell.length_b   1.000
_cell.length_c   1.000
_cell.angle_alpha   90.00
_cell.angle_beta   90.00
_cell.angle_gamma   90.00
#
_symmetry.space_group_name_H-M   'P 1'
#
loop_
_entity.id
_entity.type
_entity.pdbx_description
1 polymer ?
#
loop_
_entity_poly.entity_id
_entity_poly.type
_entity_poly.pdbx_seq_one_letter_code
_entity_poly.pdbx_strand_id
1 'polypeptide(L)'
;MSGNDMARNELLGIHIQYERFSGDRDFRLAQQAKLDCMVSLARTFNERSLGPVIGVRLDFYDRDGFERVVTPSLVPAFSAQVTRQVAGIDPSVYRDGSYRNFIYEKDKNIFIIGFNEAACVFASVEDIVSANRHFGCGHRIYWVEDAVGSVSPLFAALWTDDHKKSLAAEGVRFIKAADVSRLAVGNP
;
A
#
# COMPACT_ATOMS: atom_id res chain seq x y z
N MET A 1 24.49 -24.70 0.30
CA MET A 1 23.88 -23.78 -0.68
C MET A 1 23.31 -22.60 0.10
N SER A 2 24.10 -21.56 0.35
CA SER A 2 23.59 -20.31 0.91
C SER A 2 23.25 -19.38 -0.26
N GLY A 3 22.08 -19.59 -0.85
CA GLY A 3 21.53 -18.66 -1.82
C GLY A 3 21.23 -17.35 -1.09
N ASN A 4 22.04 -16.33 -1.33
CA ASN A 4 21.62 -14.94 -1.17
C ASN A 4 20.54 -14.71 -2.23
N ASP A 5 19.33 -15.22 -2.02
CA ASP A 5 18.17 -14.76 -2.77
C ASP A 5 17.91 -13.34 -2.27
N MET A 6 18.37 -12.36 -3.04
CA MET A 6 18.15 -10.95 -2.73
C MET A 6 16.65 -10.73 -2.57
N ALA A 7 16.24 -10.16 -1.43
CA ALA A 7 14.84 -9.89 -1.19
C ALA A 7 14.30 -8.94 -2.28
N ARG A 8 13.34 -9.42 -3.06
CA ARG A 8 12.76 -8.66 -4.19
C ARG A 8 11.97 -7.46 -3.67
N ASN A 9 12.12 -6.30 -4.29
CA ASN A 9 11.33 -5.12 -3.92
C ASN A 9 9.99 -5.14 -4.64
N GLU A 10 8.91 -4.74 -3.96
CA GLU A 10 7.59 -4.57 -4.56
C GLU A 10 6.93 -3.31 -3.99
N LEU A 11 6.33 -2.49 -4.84
CA LEU A 11 5.51 -1.34 -4.43
C LEU A 11 4.04 -1.78 -4.41
N LEU A 12 3.43 -1.78 -3.24
CA LEU A 12 2.05 -2.21 -3.05
C LEU A 12 1.16 -1.00 -2.75
N GLY A 13 0.32 -0.63 -3.71
CA GLY A 13 -0.70 0.40 -3.57
C GLY A 13 -2.03 -0.19 -3.11
N ILE A 14 -2.51 0.19 -1.94
CA ILE A 14 -3.78 -0.30 -1.36
C ILE A 14 -4.85 0.78 -1.44
N HIS A 15 -6.06 0.39 -1.86
CA HIS A 15 -7.19 1.31 -1.99
C HIS A 15 -6.87 2.54 -2.86
N ILE A 16 -6.27 2.30 -4.02
CA ILE A 16 -5.89 3.34 -4.99
C ILE A 16 -7.07 3.88 -5.84
N GLN A 17 -8.29 3.51 -5.45
CA GLN A 17 -9.53 4.01 -6.05
C GLN A 17 -9.83 5.38 -5.49
N TYR A 18 -10.06 6.33 -6.40
CA TYR A 18 -10.42 7.67 -5.98
C TYR A 18 -11.92 7.86 -6.03
N GLU A 19 -12.47 8.28 -4.90
CA GLU A 19 -13.62 9.16 -4.89
C GLU A 19 -13.30 10.34 -3.98
N ARG A 20 -13.25 11.53 -4.60
CA ARG A 20 -13.29 12.87 -3.98
C ARG A 20 -12.92 12.93 -2.50
N PHE A 21 -11.73 13.47 -2.20
CA PHE A 21 -11.39 13.84 -0.83
C PHE A 21 -12.47 14.77 -0.28
N SER A 22 -13.07 14.36 0.84
CA SER A 22 -14.00 15.20 1.58
C SER A 22 -13.23 16.04 2.62
N GLY A 23 -13.90 17.02 3.22
CA GLY A 23 -13.29 17.93 4.20
C GLY A 23 -12.96 19.31 3.65
N ASP A 24 -12.22 20.08 4.46
CA ASP A 24 -11.84 21.45 4.12
C ASP A 24 -10.79 21.50 3.00
N ARG A 25 -10.42 22.71 2.58
CA ARG A 25 -9.43 22.91 1.52
C ARG A 25 -8.06 22.34 1.89
N ASP A 26 -7.62 22.53 3.13
CA ASP A 26 -6.26 22.20 3.56
C ASP A 26 -6.08 20.69 3.68
N PHE A 27 -7.09 20.00 4.21
CA PHE A 27 -7.15 18.54 4.20
C PHE A 27 -7.07 18.00 2.78
N ARG A 28 -7.89 18.52 1.85
CA ARG A 28 -7.87 18.05 0.45
C ARG A 28 -6.54 18.30 -0.23
N LEU A 29 -5.88 19.43 0.04
CA LEU A 29 -4.53 19.72 -0.47
C LEU A 29 -3.49 18.74 0.10
N ALA A 30 -3.58 18.41 1.39
CA ALA A 30 -2.69 17.43 2.01
C ALA A 30 -2.87 16.02 1.41
N GLN A 31 -4.11 15.59 1.14
CA GLN A 31 -4.38 14.31 0.50
C GLN A 31 -3.98 14.29 -0.97
N GLN A 32 -4.11 15.42 -1.68
CA GLN A 32 -3.62 15.55 -3.04
C GLN A 32 -2.09 15.41 -3.10
N ALA A 33 -1.35 16.02 -2.17
CA ALA A 33 0.10 15.87 -2.10
C ALA A 33 0.52 14.40 -1.89
N LYS A 34 -0.26 13.62 -1.13
CA LYS A 34 -0.04 12.18 -0.95
C LYS A 34 -0.31 11.39 -2.22
N LEU A 35 -1.37 11.72 -2.96
CA LEU A 35 -1.64 11.15 -4.28
C LEU A 35 -0.50 11.43 -5.27
N ASP A 36 -0.02 12.67 -5.33
CA ASP A 36 1.08 13.05 -6.22
C ASP A 36 2.36 12.30 -5.85
N CYS A 37 2.60 12.09 -4.54
CA CYS A 37 3.70 11.26 -4.06
C CYS A 37 3.57 9.80 -4.52
N MET A 38 2.38 9.20 -4.40
CA MET A 38 2.11 7.84 -4.90
C MET A 38 2.40 7.69 -6.39
N VAL A 39 1.91 8.63 -7.21
CA VAL A 39 2.18 8.65 -8.66
C VAL A 39 3.69 8.71 -8.92
N SER A 40 4.41 9.59 -8.22
CA SER A 40 5.86 9.75 -8.38
C SER A 40 6.64 8.49 -7.99
N LEU A 41 6.25 7.82 -6.90
CA LEU A 41 6.87 6.57 -6.46
C LEU A 41 6.62 5.43 -7.45
N ALA A 42 5.38 5.26 -7.91
CA ALA A 42 5.03 4.24 -8.89
C ALA A 42 5.81 4.44 -10.20
N ARG A 43 5.89 5.68 -10.68
CA ARG A 43 6.73 6.02 -11.84
C ARG A 43 8.20 5.70 -11.59
N THR A 44 8.73 6.04 -10.42
CA THR A 44 10.13 5.77 -10.07
C THR A 44 10.44 4.27 -10.06
N PHE A 45 9.53 3.44 -9.51
CA PHE A 45 9.68 1.98 -9.54
C PHE A 45 9.76 1.43 -10.96
N ASN A 46 8.86 1.90 -11.83
CA ASN A 46 8.83 1.49 -13.23
C ASN A 46 10.07 1.96 -14.01
N GLU A 47 10.38 3.26 -13.97
CA GLU A 47 11.48 3.88 -14.73
C GLU A 47 12.85 3.35 -14.31
N ARG A 48 13.04 3.09 -13.02
CA ARG A 48 14.31 2.59 -12.48
C ARG A 48 14.35 1.08 -12.31
N SER A 49 13.31 0.37 -12.74
CA SER A 49 13.20 -1.09 -12.59
C SER A 49 13.47 -1.57 -11.16
N LEU A 50 12.97 -0.84 -10.16
CA LEU A 50 13.24 -1.15 -8.74
C LEU A 50 12.49 -2.40 -8.28
N GLY A 51 11.38 -2.73 -8.94
CA GLY A 51 10.51 -3.86 -8.64
C GLY A 51 9.13 -3.68 -9.26
N PRO A 52 8.25 -4.69 -9.18
CA PRO A 52 6.88 -4.56 -9.64
C PRO A 52 6.08 -3.53 -8.82
N VAL A 53 5.15 -2.87 -9.50
CA VAL A 53 4.13 -1.99 -8.91
C VAL A 53 2.80 -2.72 -8.95
N ILE A 54 2.19 -2.94 -7.79
CA ILE A 54 0.97 -3.73 -7.64
C ILE A 54 -0.12 -2.83 -7.06
N GLY A 55 -1.24 -2.73 -7.77
CA GLY A 55 -2.40 -1.98 -7.32
C GLY A 55 -3.47 -2.91 -6.78
N VAL A 56 -3.91 -2.67 -5.55
CA VAL A 56 -5.01 -3.39 -4.93
C VAL A 56 -6.24 -2.48 -4.89
N ARG A 57 -7.28 -2.99 -5.54
CA ARG A 57 -8.58 -2.36 -5.66
C ARG A 57 -9.52 -2.99 -4.66
N LEU A 58 -10.19 -2.19 -3.84
CA LEU A 58 -11.14 -2.61 -2.80
C LEU A 58 -12.52 -2.08 -3.15
N ASP A 59 -13.36 -2.96 -3.67
CA ASP A 59 -14.73 -2.59 -4.05
C ASP A 59 -15.62 -2.59 -2.80
N PHE A 60 -15.72 -1.44 -2.15
CA PHE A 60 -16.84 -1.18 -1.25
C PHE A 60 -18.09 -1.03 -2.11
N TYR A 61 -18.99 -2.01 -2.05
CA TYR A 61 -20.32 -1.84 -2.60
C TYR A 61 -20.99 -0.69 -1.84
N ASP A 62 -21.02 0.48 -2.46
CA ASP A 62 -22.04 1.47 -2.14
C ASP A 62 -23.40 0.82 -2.42
N ARG A 63 -24.39 1.08 -1.56
CA ARG A 63 -25.79 0.73 -1.83
C ARG A 63 -26.30 1.34 -3.15
N ASP A 64 -25.56 2.29 -3.73
CA ASP A 64 -25.85 2.97 -4.99
C ASP A 64 -25.23 2.34 -6.25
N GLY A 65 -24.48 1.23 -6.15
CA GLY A 65 -24.05 0.44 -7.32
C GLY A 65 -22.97 1.06 -8.20
N PHE A 66 -22.20 2.04 -7.71
CA PHE A 66 -21.08 2.63 -8.45
C PHE A 66 -19.80 1.79 -8.32
N GLU A 67 -19.27 1.33 -9.46
CA GLU A 67 -17.93 0.74 -9.53
C GLU A 67 -16.87 1.85 -9.43
N ARG A 68 -16.11 1.88 -8.34
CA ARG A 68 -15.08 2.91 -8.14
C ARG A 68 -13.88 2.62 -9.04
N VAL A 69 -13.67 3.46 -10.05
CA VAL A 69 -12.53 3.34 -10.98
C VAL A 69 -11.23 3.73 -10.26
N VAL A 70 -10.12 3.08 -10.61
CA VAL A 70 -8.77 3.49 -10.16
C VAL A 70 -8.55 4.97 -10.49
N THR A 71 -7.87 5.70 -9.59
CA THR A 71 -7.57 7.12 -9.82
C THR A 71 -6.91 7.31 -11.19
N PRO A 72 -7.48 8.13 -12.10
CA PRO A 72 -6.97 8.23 -13.48
C PRO A 72 -5.48 8.59 -13.59
N SER A 73 -4.93 9.35 -12.63
CA SER A 73 -3.50 9.69 -12.57
C SER A 73 -2.60 8.50 -12.19
N LEU A 74 -3.13 7.51 -11.47
CA LEU A 74 -2.43 6.27 -11.14
C LEU A 74 -2.56 5.24 -12.26
N VAL A 75 -3.59 5.33 -13.12
CA VAL A 75 -3.81 4.37 -14.20
C VAL A 75 -2.55 4.14 -15.07
N PRO A 76 -1.85 5.16 -15.61
CA PRO A 76 -0.65 4.94 -16.42
C PRO A 76 0.51 4.28 -15.66
N ALA A 77 0.59 4.49 -14.34
CA ALA A 77 1.65 3.96 -13.49
C ALA A 77 1.38 2.53 -13.01
N PHE A 78 0.09 2.14 -12.95
CA PHE A 78 -0.36 0.81 -12.51
C PHE A 78 -0.85 -0.08 -13.66
N SER A 79 -1.04 0.46 -14.88
CA SER A 79 -1.65 -0.23 -16.03
C SER A 79 -0.81 -1.39 -16.58
N ALA A 80 0.48 -1.48 -16.25
CA ALA A 80 1.35 -2.54 -16.75
C ALA A 80 1.36 -3.79 -15.86
N GLN A 81 1.01 -3.68 -14.57
CA GLN A 81 1.12 -4.79 -13.62
C GLN A 81 -0.05 -4.80 -12.63
N VAL A 82 -1.06 -5.58 -13.04
CA VAL A 82 -2.14 -6.17 -12.24
C VAL A 82 -2.75 -5.26 -11.17
N THR A 83 -3.81 -4.55 -11.59
CA THR A 83 -4.89 -4.14 -10.70
C THR A 83 -5.56 -5.41 -10.16
N ARG A 84 -5.18 -5.85 -8.96
CA ARG A 84 -5.84 -6.99 -8.29
C ARG A 84 -7.10 -6.45 -7.63
N GLN A 85 -8.24 -6.83 -8.18
CA GLN A 85 -9.55 -6.49 -7.63
C GLN A 85 -9.88 -7.45 -6.49
N VAL A 86 -9.93 -6.91 -5.27
CA VAL A 86 -10.50 -7.62 -4.13
C VAL A 86 -11.93 -7.12 -3.95
N ALA A 87 -12.88 -7.95 -4.37
CA ALA A 87 -14.30 -7.70 -4.16
C ALA A 87 -14.69 -8.11 -2.74
N GLY A 88 -15.22 -7.18 -1.94
CA GLY A 88 -15.73 -7.51 -0.61
C GLY A 88 -15.97 -6.30 0.31
N ILE A 89 -16.84 -6.51 1.31
CA ILE A 89 -17.10 -5.55 2.41
C ILE A 89 -15.94 -5.54 3.43
N ASP A 90 -15.00 -6.48 3.30
CA ASP A 90 -13.86 -6.64 4.19
C ASP A 90 -12.81 -5.55 3.89
N PRO A 91 -12.40 -4.72 4.87
CA PRO A 91 -11.32 -3.75 4.67
C PRO A 91 -9.97 -4.43 4.44
N SER A 92 -9.83 -5.72 4.81
CA SER A 92 -8.69 -6.55 4.46
C SER A 92 -8.85 -7.17 3.08
N VAL A 93 -7.72 -7.21 2.36
CA VAL A 93 -7.58 -7.83 1.05
C VAL A 93 -7.33 -9.35 1.13
N TYR A 94 -7.24 -9.91 2.34
CA TYR A 94 -6.89 -11.32 2.60
C TYR A 94 -7.83 -12.34 1.97
N ARG A 95 -9.09 -12.00 1.73
CA ARG A 95 -10.03 -12.95 1.11
C ARG A 95 -9.68 -13.28 -0.33
N ASP A 96 -8.96 -12.39 -1.02
CA ASP A 96 -8.51 -12.62 -2.37
C ASP A 96 -7.39 -13.67 -2.44
N GLY A 97 -7.58 -14.71 -3.25
CA GLY A 97 -6.62 -15.79 -3.40
C GLY A 97 -5.29 -15.31 -4.01
N SER A 98 -5.35 -14.32 -4.89
CA SER A 98 -4.13 -13.77 -5.51
C SER A 98 -3.33 -12.95 -4.50
N TYR A 99 -3.99 -12.12 -3.68
CA TYR A 99 -3.35 -11.40 -2.57
C TYR A 99 -2.73 -12.36 -1.55
N ARG A 100 -3.44 -13.44 -1.19
CA ARG A 100 -2.87 -14.50 -0.34
C ARG A 100 -1.60 -15.09 -0.91
N ASN A 101 -1.60 -15.44 -2.20
CA ASN A 101 -0.39 -15.94 -2.85
C ASN A 101 0.75 -14.90 -2.79
N PHE A 102 0.43 -13.62 -2.99
CA PHE A 102 1.41 -12.54 -2.88
C PHE A 102 2.03 -12.43 -1.48
N ILE A 103 1.25 -12.53 -0.39
CA ILE A 103 1.76 -12.42 0.99
C ILE A 103 2.43 -13.72 1.49
N TYR A 104 2.23 -14.85 0.82
CA TYR A 104 2.85 -16.13 1.17
C TYR A 104 4.13 -16.44 0.41
N GLU A 105 4.43 -15.67 -0.63
CA GLU A 105 5.76 -15.67 -1.23
C GLU A 105 6.79 -15.16 -0.21
N LYS A 106 8.03 -15.66 -0.25
CA LYS A 106 9.04 -15.32 0.75
C LYS A 106 9.91 -14.12 0.36
N ASP A 107 10.50 -13.51 1.39
CA ASP A 107 11.65 -12.61 1.36
C ASP A 107 11.48 -11.44 0.38
N LYS A 108 10.55 -10.53 0.71
CA LYS A 108 10.29 -9.31 -0.08
C LYS A 108 10.57 -8.05 0.72
N ASN A 109 11.00 -7.00 0.04
CA ASN A 109 10.90 -5.62 0.53
C ASN A 109 9.59 -5.02 0.00
N ILE A 110 8.58 -4.87 0.86
CA ILE A 110 7.26 -4.38 0.46
C ILE A 110 7.12 -2.92 0.87
N PHE A 111 6.97 -2.04 -0.10
CA PHE A 111 6.75 -0.60 0.10
C PHE A 111 5.25 -0.31 -0.02
N ILE A 112 4.65 0.14 1.08
CA ILE A 112 3.21 0.34 1.21
C ILE A 112 2.85 1.79 0.93
N ILE A 113 1.93 1.98 0.00
CA ILE A 113 1.28 3.27 -0.33
C ILE A 113 -0.24 3.07 -0.41
N GLY A 114 -1.04 4.13 -0.28
CA GLY A 114 -2.49 3.98 -0.43
C GLY A 114 -3.35 5.00 0.29
N PHE A 115 -4.65 4.75 0.30
CA PHE A 115 -5.64 5.55 1.02
C PHE A 115 -6.44 4.73 2.05
N ASN A 116 -7.07 5.45 2.99
CA ASN A 116 -7.76 4.91 4.17
C ASN A 116 -6.79 4.17 5.09
N GLU A 117 -5.85 4.94 5.62
CA GLU A 117 -4.73 4.45 6.42
C GLU A 117 -5.18 3.60 7.62
N ALA A 118 -6.23 4.02 8.33
CA ALA A 118 -6.75 3.34 9.52
C ALA A 118 -7.62 2.11 9.23
N ALA A 119 -7.96 1.86 7.96
CA ALA A 119 -8.82 0.75 7.57
C ALA A 119 -8.11 -0.14 6.57
N CYS A 120 -8.15 0.24 5.28
CA CYS A 120 -7.66 -0.59 4.19
C CYS A 120 -6.16 -0.86 4.30
N VAL A 121 -5.36 0.19 4.48
CA VAL A 121 -3.90 0.05 4.52
C VAL A 121 -3.48 -0.69 5.78
N PHE A 122 -3.98 -0.29 6.95
CA PHE A 122 -3.69 -0.94 8.22
C PHE A 122 -4.03 -2.43 8.20
N ALA A 123 -5.28 -2.80 7.86
CA ALA A 123 -5.71 -4.21 7.84
C ALA A 123 -4.87 -5.05 6.86
N SER A 124 -4.57 -4.51 5.67
CA SER A 124 -3.71 -5.20 4.70
C SER A 124 -2.29 -5.42 5.22
N VAL A 125 -1.73 -4.46 5.95
CA VAL A 125 -0.40 -4.58 6.56
C VAL A 125 -0.41 -5.58 7.71
N GLU A 126 -1.48 -5.62 8.52
CA GLU A 126 -1.67 -6.66 9.55
C GLU A 126 -1.67 -8.07 8.94
N ASP A 127 -2.27 -8.25 7.76
CA ASP A 127 -2.23 -9.54 7.06
C ASP A 127 -0.79 -9.95 6.67
N ILE A 128 0.01 -9.00 6.18
CA ILE A 128 1.42 -9.25 5.80
C ILE A 128 2.25 -9.56 7.05
N VAL A 129 2.03 -8.83 8.14
CA VAL A 129 2.66 -9.09 9.45
C VAL A 129 2.29 -10.48 9.98
N SER A 130 1.01 -10.83 9.90
CA SER A 130 0.49 -12.14 10.27
C SER A 130 1.13 -13.25 9.43
N ALA A 131 1.25 -13.04 8.11
CA ALA A 131 1.92 -13.96 7.21
C ALA A 131 3.40 -14.20 7.61
N ASN A 132 4.13 -13.11 7.93
CA ASN A 132 5.49 -13.19 8.45
C ASN A 132 5.58 -14.03 9.73
N ARG A 133 4.70 -13.78 10.70
CA ARG A 133 4.72 -14.44 12.01
C ARG A 133 4.38 -15.92 11.91
N HIS A 134 3.34 -16.26 11.17
CA HIS A 134 2.78 -17.62 11.18
C HIS A 134 3.36 -18.54 10.11
N PHE A 135 3.87 -17.98 9.01
CA PHE A 135 4.36 -18.77 7.87
C PHE A 135 5.84 -18.53 7.54
N GLY A 136 6.50 -17.62 8.27
CA GLY A 136 7.92 -17.34 8.08
C GLY A 136 8.22 -16.74 6.70
N CYS A 137 7.37 -15.82 6.23
CA CYS A 137 7.52 -15.18 4.92
C CYS A 137 8.71 -14.22 4.84
N GLY A 138 9.23 -13.72 5.97
CA GLY A 138 10.47 -12.93 5.99
C GLY A 138 10.39 -11.55 5.32
N HIS A 139 9.19 -11.01 5.07
CA HIS A 139 9.02 -9.71 4.46
C HIS A 139 9.59 -8.57 5.32
N ARG A 140 10.24 -7.63 4.67
CA ARG A 140 10.58 -6.31 5.23
C ARG A 140 9.55 -5.31 4.76
N ILE A 141 8.76 -4.78 5.70
CA ILE A 141 7.59 -3.96 5.40
C ILE A 141 7.93 -2.49 5.65
N TYR A 142 7.72 -1.64 4.64
CA TYR A 142 8.00 -0.21 4.69
C TYR A 142 6.72 0.57 4.45
N TRP A 143 6.26 1.31 5.46
CA TRP A 143 5.14 2.22 5.35
C TRP A 143 5.63 3.60 4.88
N VAL A 144 5.23 4.03 3.69
CA VAL A 144 5.69 5.31 3.12
C VAL A 144 4.75 6.44 3.55
N GLU A 145 5.10 7.15 4.61
CA GLU A 145 4.20 8.09 5.29
C GLU A 145 3.67 9.21 4.39
N ASP A 146 4.48 9.65 3.42
CA ASP A 146 4.13 10.75 2.51
C ASP A 146 3.23 10.27 1.37
N ALA A 147 3.01 8.96 1.24
CA ALA A 147 2.23 8.32 0.19
C ALA A 147 1.11 7.43 0.76
N VAL A 148 0.83 7.55 2.06
CA VAL A 148 -0.31 6.91 2.73
C VAL A 148 -1.19 8.00 3.34
N GLY A 149 -2.49 8.00 3.00
CA GLY A 149 -3.43 9.03 3.43
C GLY A 149 -4.85 8.53 3.64
N SER A 150 -5.78 9.48 3.71
CA SER A 150 -7.20 9.25 3.98
C SER A 150 -8.10 9.95 2.98
N VAL A 151 -9.30 9.39 2.76
CA VAL A 151 -10.30 10.03 1.89
C VAL A 151 -11.15 11.08 2.63
N SER A 152 -11.14 11.08 3.97
CA SER A 152 -11.89 12.04 4.78
C SER A 152 -11.18 12.36 6.10
N PRO A 153 -11.46 13.54 6.70
CA PRO A 153 -10.95 13.86 8.03
C PRO A 153 -11.42 12.87 9.10
N LEU A 154 -12.64 12.31 8.95
CA LEU A 154 -13.19 11.33 9.86
C LEU A 154 -12.35 10.05 9.89
N PHE A 155 -11.98 9.53 8.72
CA PHE A 155 -11.11 8.35 8.64
C PHE A 155 -9.68 8.65 9.06
N ALA A 156 -9.17 9.84 8.75
CA ALA A 156 -7.85 10.27 9.20
C ALA A 156 -7.75 10.32 10.73
N ALA A 157 -8.82 10.75 11.41
CA ALA A 157 -8.89 10.81 12.87
C ALA A 157 -8.90 9.42 13.55
N LEU A 158 -9.25 8.36 12.82
CA LEU A 158 -9.17 6.98 13.32
C LEU A 158 -7.72 6.46 13.34
N TRP A 159 -6.83 7.08 12.57
CA TRP A 159 -5.41 6.75 12.61
C TRP A 159 -4.78 7.39 13.83
N THR A 160 -4.19 6.55 14.69
CA THR A 160 -3.63 6.99 15.98
C THR A 160 -2.19 6.51 16.13
N ASP A 161 -1.47 7.12 17.07
CA ASP A 161 -0.12 6.71 17.45
C ASP A 161 -0.06 5.25 17.92
N ASP A 162 -1.15 4.71 18.47
CA ASP A 162 -1.19 3.32 18.93
C ASP A 162 -1.21 2.34 17.77
N HIS A 163 -1.91 2.65 16.66
CA HIS A 163 -1.81 1.87 15.43
C HIS A 163 -0.37 1.86 14.91
N LYS A 164 0.27 3.03 14.88
CA LYS A 164 1.66 3.18 14.42
C LYS A 164 2.63 2.39 15.30
N LYS A 165 2.49 2.49 16.63
CA LYS A 165 3.31 1.74 17.60
C LYS A 165 3.10 0.24 17.48
N SER A 166 1.86 -0.21 17.30
CA SER A 166 1.53 -1.63 17.10
C SER A 166 2.27 -2.19 15.89
N LEU A 167 2.13 -1.56 14.72
CA LEU A 167 2.84 -2.00 13.51
C LEU A 167 4.37 -1.91 13.65
N ALA A 168 4.88 -0.86 14.31
CA ALA A 168 6.32 -0.72 14.54
C ALA A 168 6.88 -1.83 15.45
N ALA A 169 6.13 -2.23 16.47
CA ALA A 169 6.50 -3.35 17.35
C ALA A 169 6.59 -4.69 16.58
N GLU A 170 5.83 -4.80 15.50
CA GLU A 170 5.84 -5.94 14.57
C GLU A 170 6.90 -5.83 13.46
N GLY A 171 7.75 -4.80 13.51
CA GLY A 171 8.87 -4.62 12.58
C GLY A 171 8.53 -3.84 11.31
N VAL A 172 7.34 -3.26 11.20
CA VAL A 172 7.01 -2.32 10.11
C VAL A 172 7.82 -1.04 10.28
N ARG A 173 8.49 -0.62 9.21
CA ARG A 173 9.33 0.59 9.20
C ARG A 173 8.59 1.74 8.55
N PHE A 174 8.37 2.81 9.32
CA PHE A 174 7.80 4.06 8.79
C PHE A 174 8.92 4.89 8.17
N ILE A 175 8.78 5.19 6.87
CA ILE A 175 9.81 5.87 6.08
C ILE A 175 9.21 7.03 5.27
N LYS A 176 10.09 7.91 4.79
CA LYS A 176 9.75 8.97 3.86
C LYS A 176 9.94 8.53 2.41
N ALA A 177 9.22 9.15 1.49
CA ALA A 177 9.32 8.82 0.07
C ALA A 177 10.76 9.00 -0.48
N ALA A 178 11.49 9.96 0.06
CA ALA A 178 12.90 10.21 -0.28
C ALA A 178 13.83 9.04 0.04
N ASP A 179 13.49 8.19 1.01
CA ASP A 179 14.29 7.03 1.39
C ASP A 179 14.04 5.80 0.51
N VAL A 180 12.92 5.76 -0.21
CA VAL A 180 12.46 4.57 -0.92
C VAL A 180 13.48 4.09 -1.95
N SER A 181 13.98 4.97 -2.82
CA SER A 181 14.97 4.57 -3.83
C SER A 181 16.28 4.07 -3.21
N ARG A 182 16.73 4.70 -2.12
CA ARG A 182 17.93 4.28 -1.41
C ARG A 182 17.75 2.89 -0.79
N LEU A 183 16.60 2.61 -0.20
CA LEU A 183 16.28 1.33 0.43
C LEU A 183 16.03 0.22 -0.60
N ALA A 184 15.43 0.54 -1.75
CA ALA A 184 15.19 -0.40 -2.84
C ALA A 184 16.49 -0.79 -3.55
N VAL A 185 17.45 0.13 -3.69
CA VAL A 185 18.77 -0.15 -4.27
C VAL A 185 19.75 -0.74 -3.25
N GLY A 186 19.62 -0.37 -1.97
CA GLY A 186 20.58 -0.62 -0.90
C GLY A 186 20.56 -2.02 -0.26
N ASN A 187 20.02 -3.04 -0.93
CA ASN A 187 20.24 -4.44 -0.55
C ASN A 187 21.10 -5.15 -1.62
N PRO A 188 22.44 -5.09 -1.52
CA PRO A 188 23.31 -6.13 -2.08
C PRO A 188 23.20 -7.45 -1.28
#